data_AF-A0AA97E608-F1
#
_entry.id   AF-A0AA97E608-F1
#
_cell.length_a   1.000
_cell.length_b   1.000
_cell.length_c   1.000
_cell.angle_alpha   90.00
_cell.angle_beta   90.00
_cell.angle_gamma   90.00
#
_symmetry.space_group_name_H-M   'P 1'
#
loop_
_entity.id
_entity.type
_entity.pdbx_description
1 polymer ?
#
loop_
_entity_poly.entity_id
_entity_poly.type
_entity_poly.pdbx_seq_one_letter_code
_entity_poly.pdbx_strand_id
1 'polypeptide(L)'
;MHAYLADWLSLIIRWFHVIAGVAWIGASFYFVWLDNHLREPPDWKKQKGIKGDLWAIHGGGIYEVAKYRLGPEQMPRKLHWFKWEAYSTLMSGLALLFAVYYFGNPGYLIDSSKLALSTGGAIAIGMGTLVGVMLVYEALIRSPLSRNGLAFGAVLFAILVTVSWSMFQVFAGRGAFIHVGAVIGTIMVANVFLGIVPAQRALVGAIERGEEPDAHVALLAERAKLRSTHNNYLTLPVIFIMISNHYPMFYGHAHGWAVLAAIGFITAFARHFFNLRHQGITRPSILVISAVLTLGLIWAMAPSRPDASQTADAEQVSDSAISTLVETHCQGCHADKPTHPAFQAPPAGISLGTLEQLREHTDQVYQATVATEYMPLGNTTGITREERDMLGAWLRQAE
;
A
#
# COMPACT_ATOMS: atom_id res chain seq x y z
N MET A 1 -12.13 -24.82 18.23
CA MET A 1 -10.97 -25.33 17.46
C MET A 1 -10.85 -24.69 16.08
N HIS A 2 -11.88 -24.72 15.22
CA HIS A 2 -11.80 -24.10 13.88
C HIS A 2 -11.48 -22.60 13.87
N ALA A 3 -12.16 -21.78 14.69
CA ALA A 3 -11.89 -20.34 14.78
C ALA A 3 -10.45 -20.05 15.23
N TYR A 4 -10.00 -20.72 16.30
CA TYR A 4 -8.63 -20.64 16.79
C TYR A 4 -7.59 -20.96 15.71
N LEU A 5 -7.80 -22.02 14.92
CA LEU A 5 -6.89 -22.36 13.81
C LEU A 5 -6.94 -21.33 12.69
N ALA A 6 -8.11 -20.74 12.39
CA ALA A 6 -8.24 -19.68 11.40
C ALA A 6 -7.52 -18.40 11.83
N ASP A 7 -7.58 -18.03 13.11
CA ASP A 7 -6.85 -16.90 13.68
C ASP A 7 -5.33 -17.11 13.57
N TRP A 8 -4.84 -18.30 13.93
CA TRP A 8 -3.43 -18.65 13.75
C TRP A 8 -2.99 -18.62 12.29
N LEU A 9 -3.80 -19.15 11.38
CA LEU A 9 -3.50 -19.13 9.96
C LEU A 9 -3.45 -17.69 9.42
N SER A 10 -4.43 -16.85 9.79
CA SER A 10 -4.47 -15.43 9.47
C SER A 10 -3.22 -14.71 10.00
N LEU A 11 -2.83 -14.96 11.25
CA LEU A 11 -1.63 -14.40 11.85
C LEU A 11 -0.36 -14.82 11.10
N ILE A 12 -0.19 -16.12 10.83
CA ILE A 12 1.00 -16.67 10.16
C ILE A 12 1.16 -16.06 8.77
N ILE A 13 0.09 -15.99 7.97
CA ILE A 13 0.17 -15.44 6.61
C ILE A 13 0.49 -13.95 6.65
N ARG A 14 -0.15 -13.17 7.54
CA ARG A 14 0.13 -11.73 7.71
C ARG A 14 1.56 -11.50 8.17
N TRP A 15 2.02 -12.25 9.16
CA TRP A 15 3.37 -12.15 9.71
C TRP A 15 4.42 -12.49 8.67
N PHE A 16 4.22 -13.59 7.93
CA PHE A 16 5.09 -13.97 6.84
C PHE A 16 5.15 -12.89 5.75
N HIS A 17 4.01 -12.31 5.37
CA HIS A 17 3.96 -11.22 4.40
C HIS A 17 4.77 -9.99 4.85
N VAL A 18 4.64 -9.60 6.12
CA VAL A 18 5.41 -8.49 6.70
C VAL A 18 6.91 -8.80 6.69
N ILE A 19 7.31 -10.00 7.10
CA ILE A 19 8.73 -10.42 7.07
C ILE A 19 9.28 -10.36 5.64
N ALA A 20 8.56 -10.93 4.67
CA ALA A 20 8.97 -10.93 3.27
C ALA A 20 9.09 -9.49 2.72
N GLY A 21 8.10 -8.64 3.03
CA GLY A 21 8.10 -7.23 2.63
C GLY A 21 9.27 -6.45 3.22
N VAL A 22 9.57 -6.63 4.52
CA VAL A 22 10.71 -6.00 5.20
C VAL A 22 12.04 -6.48 4.59
N ALA A 23 12.19 -7.78 4.34
CA ALA A 23 13.39 -8.33 3.70
C ALA A 23 13.60 -7.72 2.31
N TRP A 24 12.54 -7.62 1.51
CA TRP A 24 12.62 -7.08 0.16
C TRP A 24 12.91 -5.57 0.12
N ILE A 25 12.17 -4.79 0.92
CA ILE A 25 12.36 -3.34 1.00
C ILE A 25 13.73 -3.02 1.59
N GLY A 26 14.15 -3.74 2.63
CA GLY A 26 15.47 -3.61 3.24
C GLY A 26 16.59 -3.85 2.24
N ALA A 27 16.51 -4.95 1.46
CA ALA A 27 17.46 -5.22 0.39
C ALA A 27 17.46 -4.12 -0.67
N SER A 28 16.28 -3.62 -1.06
CA SER A 28 16.15 -2.55 -2.04
C SER A 28 16.83 -1.25 -1.58
N PHE A 29 16.61 -0.84 -0.32
CA PHE A 29 17.29 0.32 0.25
C PHE A 29 18.79 0.13 0.37
N TYR A 30 19.24 -1.05 0.77
CA TYR A 30 20.66 -1.37 0.85
C TYR A 30 21.35 -1.29 -0.51
N PHE A 31 20.78 -1.90 -1.56
CA PHE A 31 21.38 -1.87 -2.89
C PHE A 31 21.38 -0.48 -3.52
N VAL A 32 20.35 0.32 -3.30
CA VAL A 32 20.33 1.73 -3.72
C VAL A 32 21.40 2.53 -2.98
N TRP A 33 21.58 2.31 -1.67
CA TRP A 33 22.65 2.95 -0.91
C TRP A 33 24.03 2.52 -1.45
N LEU A 34 24.27 1.21 -1.57
CA LEU A 34 25.50 0.61 -2.06
C LEU A 34 25.88 1.21 -3.42
N ASP A 35 24.97 1.17 -4.40
CA ASP A 35 25.25 1.63 -5.77
C ASP A 35 25.61 3.12 -5.84
N ASN A 36 25.08 3.94 -4.93
CA ASN A 36 25.38 5.37 -4.88
C ASN A 36 26.63 5.71 -4.06
N HIS A 37 27.19 4.77 -3.29
CA HIS A 37 28.38 4.98 -2.45
C HIS A 37 29.64 4.30 -3.01
N LEU A 38 29.55 3.62 -4.14
CA LEU A 38 30.72 3.09 -4.84
C LEU A 38 31.64 4.23 -5.27
N ARG A 39 32.92 4.12 -4.92
CA ARG A 39 33.96 5.09 -5.26
C ARG A 39 34.77 4.60 -6.45
N GLU A 40 35.45 5.53 -7.10
CA GLU A 40 36.41 5.17 -8.13
C GLU A 40 37.58 4.39 -7.47
N PRO A 41 37.84 3.16 -7.91
CA PRO A 41 38.84 2.31 -7.26
C PRO A 41 40.26 2.71 -7.71
N PRO A 42 41.32 2.33 -6.99
CA PRO A 42 42.71 2.54 -7.42
C PRO A 42 43.03 1.81 -8.74
N ASP A 43 44.06 2.27 -9.46
CA ASP A 43 44.35 1.80 -10.83
C ASP A 43 44.56 0.29 -10.95
N TRP A 44 45.19 -0.35 -9.97
CA TRP A 44 45.38 -1.79 -9.96
C TRP A 44 44.07 -2.58 -9.91
N LYS A 45 43.00 -2.03 -9.32
CA LYS A 45 41.65 -2.62 -9.34
C LYS A 45 40.94 -2.35 -10.65
N LYS A 46 41.12 -1.18 -11.25
CA LYS A 46 40.60 -0.86 -12.60
C LYS A 46 41.14 -1.83 -13.64
N GLN A 47 42.43 -2.18 -13.54
CA GLN A 47 43.06 -3.18 -14.39
C GLN A 47 42.42 -4.58 -14.27
N LYS A 48 41.81 -4.89 -13.11
CA LYS A 48 41.02 -6.12 -12.88
C LYS A 48 39.54 -5.99 -13.27
N GLY A 49 39.17 -4.94 -14.00
CA GLY A 49 37.79 -4.72 -14.47
C GLY A 49 36.84 -4.18 -13.40
N ILE A 50 37.32 -3.78 -12.23
CA ILE A 50 36.49 -3.17 -11.17
C ILE A 50 36.19 -1.72 -11.55
N LYS A 51 34.90 -1.39 -11.63
CA LYS A 51 34.38 -0.05 -11.95
C LYS A 51 34.16 0.79 -10.70
N GLY A 52 33.85 0.16 -9.56
CA GLY A 52 33.63 0.84 -8.30
C GLY A 52 33.91 -0.07 -7.12
N ASP A 53 34.42 0.48 -6.03
CA ASP A 53 34.61 -0.22 -4.77
C ASP A 53 33.98 0.50 -3.58
N LEU A 54 33.64 -0.26 -2.55
CA LEU A 54 33.13 0.24 -1.27
C LEU A 54 33.71 -0.58 -0.13
N TRP A 55 34.14 0.12 0.91
CA TRP A 55 34.49 -0.48 2.19
C TRP A 55 33.38 -0.21 3.19
N ALA A 56 32.93 -1.25 3.89
CA ALA A 56 31.89 -1.15 4.91
C ALA A 56 32.24 -1.99 6.13
N ILE A 57 31.70 -1.64 7.30
CA ILE A 57 31.83 -2.41 8.54
C ILE A 57 30.46 -2.82 9.03
N HIS A 58 30.30 -4.10 9.38
CA HIS A 58 29.09 -4.62 9.99
C HIS A 58 29.38 -5.90 10.79
N GLY A 59 28.68 -6.11 11.91
CA GLY A 59 28.81 -7.35 12.69
C GLY A 59 30.24 -7.68 13.14
N GLY A 60 31.11 -6.67 13.36
CA GLY A 60 32.51 -6.86 13.73
C GLY A 60 33.47 -7.21 12.57
N GLY A 61 32.98 -7.29 11.32
CA GLY A 61 33.78 -7.55 10.13
C GLY A 61 33.91 -6.33 9.21
N ILE A 62 35.05 -6.24 8.52
CA ILE A 62 35.28 -5.26 7.44
C ILE A 62 35.02 -5.96 6.09
N TYR A 63 34.13 -5.39 5.31
CA TYR A 63 33.74 -5.87 3.98
C TYR A 63 34.30 -4.95 2.91
N GLU A 64 34.85 -5.57 1.87
CA GLU A 64 35.16 -4.91 0.60
C GLU A 64 34.15 -5.40 -0.45
N VAL A 65 33.44 -4.47 -1.06
CA VAL A 65 32.47 -4.75 -2.13
C VAL A 65 32.98 -4.14 -3.42
N ALA A 66 33.16 -4.98 -4.45
CA ALA A 66 33.61 -4.55 -5.77
C ALA A 66 32.48 -4.72 -6.80
N LYS A 67 32.21 -3.66 -7.56
CA LYS A 67 31.32 -3.69 -8.73
C LYS A 67 32.14 -3.73 -10.01
N TYR A 68 31.98 -4.80 -10.78
CA TYR A 68 32.67 -4.99 -12.05
C TYR A 68 32.02 -4.20 -13.19
N ARG A 69 32.82 -3.81 -14.18
CA ARG A 69 32.34 -3.21 -15.43
C ARG A 69 31.59 -4.24 -16.29
N LEU A 70 32.17 -5.43 -16.41
CA LEU A 70 31.64 -6.57 -17.15
C LEU A 70 31.41 -7.73 -16.18
N GLY A 71 32.46 -8.48 -15.86
CA GLY A 71 32.48 -9.53 -14.86
C GLY A 71 33.86 -9.67 -14.22
N PRO A 72 33.99 -10.52 -13.19
CA PRO A 72 35.29 -10.89 -12.63
C PRO A 72 36.11 -11.75 -13.58
N GLU A 73 37.43 -11.84 -13.34
CA GLU A 73 38.34 -12.73 -14.08
C GLU A 73 37.88 -14.20 -14.04
N GLN A 74 37.28 -14.61 -12.91
CA GLN A 74 36.65 -15.93 -12.76
C GLN A 74 35.28 -15.77 -12.12
N MET A 75 34.25 -16.32 -12.77
CA MET A 75 32.89 -16.33 -12.22
C MET A 75 32.84 -17.17 -10.94
N PRO A 76 32.18 -16.69 -9.87
CA PRO A 76 32.06 -17.44 -8.63
C PRO A 76 31.18 -18.67 -8.81
N ARG A 77 31.48 -19.76 -8.08
CA ARG A 77 30.66 -20.99 -8.08
C ARG A 77 29.21 -20.76 -7.63
N LYS A 78 29.00 -19.75 -6.77
CA LYS A 78 27.69 -19.39 -6.24
C LYS A 78 27.46 -17.89 -6.46
N LEU A 79 26.44 -17.57 -7.24
CA LEU A 79 25.92 -16.22 -7.40
C LEU A 79 24.57 -16.13 -6.69
N HIS A 80 24.43 -15.19 -5.76
CA HIS A 80 23.17 -14.97 -5.07
C HIS A 80 22.25 -14.09 -5.91
N TRP A 81 20.98 -14.49 -6.05
CA TRP A 81 19.97 -13.78 -6.83
C TRP A 81 18.87 -13.26 -5.91
N PHE A 82 18.82 -11.95 -5.73
CA PHE A 82 17.79 -11.26 -4.94
C PHE A 82 16.47 -11.22 -5.71
N LYS A 83 15.68 -12.29 -5.57
CA LYS A 83 14.38 -12.44 -6.24
C LYS A 83 13.31 -13.03 -5.32
N TRP A 84 13.72 -13.84 -4.35
CA TRP A 84 12.80 -14.59 -3.49
C TRP A 84 12.06 -13.69 -2.53
N GLU A 85 12.68 -12.61 -2.07
CA GLU A 85 12.06 -11.60 -1.20
C GLU A 85 10.89 -10.93 -1.92
N ALA A 86 11.07 -10.54 -3.19
CA ALA A 86 10.00 -9.98 -4.01
C ALA A 86 8.88 -11.00 -4.29
N TYR A 87 9.26 -12.22 -4.69
CA TYR A 87 8.28 -13.25 -5.08
C TYR A 87 7.46 -13.74 -3.88
N SER A 88 8.10 -13.99 -2.74
CA SER A 88 7.42 -14.36 -1.51
C SER A 88 6.50 -13.25 -0.99
N THR A 89 6.89 -11.98 -1.13
CA THR A 89 6.02 -10.83 -0.80
C THR A 89 4.77 -10.83 -1.69
N LEU A 90 4.90 -11.05 -3.00
CA LEU A 90 3.74 -11.13 -3.89
C LEU A 90 2.82 -12.29 -3.55
N MET A 91 3.39 -13.50 -3.41
CA MET A 91 2.62 -14.71 -3.16
C MET A 91 1.84 -14.60 -1.86
N SER A 92 2.49 -14.13 -0.79
CA SER A 92 1.83 -13.90 0.50
C SER A 92 0.83 -12.74 0.45
N GLY A 93 1.12 -11.68 -0.30
CA GLY A 93 0.21 -10.54 -0.48
C GLY A 93 -1.06 -10.93 -1.24
N LEU A 94 -0.92 -11.72 -2.32
CA LEU A 94 -2.05 -12.29 -3.04
C LEU A 94 -2.83 -13.27 -2.14
N ALA A 95 -2.15 -14.13 -1.38
CA ALA A 95 -2.83 -15.00 -0.41
C ALA A 95 -3.67 -14.19 0.59
N LEU A 96 -3.16 -13.06 1.10
CA LEU A 96 -3.93 -12.15 1.95
C LEU A 96 -5.07 -11.46 1.23
N LEU A 97 -4.87 -11.02 -0.02
CA LEU A 97 -5.92 -10.40 -0.82
C LEU A 97 -7.09 -11.38 -1.00
N PHE A 98 -6.79 -12.63 -1.37
CA PHE A 98 -7.80 -13.69 -1.51
C PHE A 98 -8.46 -14.03 -0.17
N ALA A 99 -7.68 -14.29 0.88
CA ALA A 99 -8.21 -14.73 2.16
C ALA A 99 -9.04 -13.65 2.88
N VAL A 100 -8.64 -12.38 2.78
CA VAL A 100 -9.25 -11.29 3.55
C VAL A 100 -10.34 -10.56 2.77
N TYR A 101 -10.12 -10.29 1.48
CA TYR A 101 -11.00 -9.42 0.69
C TYR A 101 -11.91 -10.17 -0.28
N TYR A 102 -11.48 -11.33 -0.81
CA TYR A 102 -12.26 -12.06 -1.80
C TYR A 102 -13.09 -13.20 -1.21
N PHE A 103 -12.54 -13.94 -0.25
CA PHE A 103 -13.22 -15.03 0.43
C PHE A 103 -13.53 -14.71 1.91
N GLY A 104 -13.04 -13.57 2.40
CA GLY A 104 -13.31 -13.08 3.73
C GLY A 104 -14.66 -12.36 3.82
N ASN A 105 -14.74 -11.37 4.72
CA ASN A 105 -15.97 -10.58 4.90
C ASN A 105 -16.24 -9.72 3.64
N PRO A 106 -17.39 -9.90 2.94
CA PRO A 106 -17.73 -9.13 1.76
C PRO A 106 -17.71 -7.61 1.99
N GLY A 107 -18.10 -7.14 3.18
CA GLY A 107 -18.15 -5.72 3.52
C GLY A 107 -16.77 -5.04 3.61
N TYR A 108 -15.67 -5.80 3.55
CA TYR A 108 -14.33 -5.22 3.39
C TYR A 108 -14.04 -4.76 1.97
N LEU A 109 -14.77 -5.29 0.97
CA LEU A 109 -14.55 -5.03 -0.44
C LEU A 109 -15.77 -4.40 -1.12
N ILE A 110 -16.95 -4.94 -0.87
CA ILE A 110 -18.19 -4.58 -1.53
C ILE A 110 -18.93 -3.57 -0.64
N ASP A 111 -19.39 -2.49 -1.28
CA ASP A 111 -20.27 -1.49 -0.69
C ASP A 111 -21.52 -1.38 -1.56
N SER A 112 -22.65 -1.85 -1.02
CA SER A 112 -23.93 -1.92 -1.74
C SER A 112 -24.46 -0.53 -2.11
N SER A 113 -24.06 0.52 -1.39
CA SER A 113 -24.46 1.89 -1.69
C SER A 113 -23.77 2.46 -2.95
N LYS A 114 -22.63 1.88 -3.34
CA LYS A 114 -21.87 2.31 -4.53
C LYS A 114 -22.21 1.50 -5.75
N LEU A 115 -22.02 0.18 -5.65
CA LEU A 115 -22.27 -0.75 -6.74
C LEU A 115 -22.62 -2.12 -6.18
N ALA A 116 -23.81 -2.61 -6.49
CA ALA A 116 -24.27 -3.94 -6.11
C ALA A 116 -23.51 -5.01 -6.92
N LEU A 117 -22.34 -5.41 -6.42
CA LEU A 117 -21.49 -6.42 -7.03
C LEU A 117 -21.70 -7.80 -6.41
N SER A 118 -21.65 -8.83 -7.26
CA SER A 118 -21.40 -10.19 -6.78
C SER A 118 -19.93 -10.34 -6.36
N THR A 119 -19.64 -11.29 -5.46
CA THR A 119 -18.26 -11.61 -5.08
C THR A 119 -17.38 -11.93 -6.29
N GLY A 120 -17.90 -12.70 -7.25
CA GLY A 120 -17.19 -13.01 -8.50
C GLY A 120 -16.89 -11.76 -9.34
N GLY A 121 -17.85 -10.83 -9.44
CA GLY A 121 -17.65 -9.55 -10.11
C GLY A 121 -16.59 -8.69 -9.43
N ALA A 122 -16.60 -8.62 -8.10
CA ALA A 122 -15.59 -7.89 -7.33
C ALA A 122 -14.18 -8.47 -7.52
N ILE A 123 -14.03 -9.80 -7.49
CA ILE A 123 -12.77 -10.49 -7.78
C ILE A 123 -12.28 -10.19 -9.20
N ALA A 124 -13.17 -10.27 -10.19
CA ALA A 124 -12.81 -10.03 -11.59
C ALA A 124 -12.33 -8.59 -11.81
N ILE A 125 -12.99 -7.60 -11.20
CA ILE A 125 -12.56 -6.20 -11.26
C ILE A 125 -11.22 -6.00 -10.55
N GLY A 126 -11.06 -6.55 -9.34
CA GLY A 126 -9.82 -6.43 -8.57
C GLY A 126 -8.63 -7.03 -9.31
N MET A 127 -8.72 -8.31 -9.67
CA MET A 127 -7.64 -9.02 -10.38
C MET A 127 -7.41 -8.47 -11.80
N GLY A 128 -8.49 -8.12 -12.51
CA GLY A 128 -8.41 -7.49 -13.82
C GLY A 128 -7.67 -6.15 -13.78
N THR A 129 -7.88 -5.35 -12.73
CA THR A 129 -7.16 -4.09 -12.54
C THR A 129 -5.67 -4.33 -12.28
N LEU A 130 -5.31 -5.29 -11.43
CA LEU A 130 -3.91 -5.65 -11.16
C LEU A 130 -3.17 -6.04 -12.45
N VAL A 131 -3.76 -6.94 -13.24
CA VAL A 131 -3.17 -7.41 -14.51
C VAL A 131 -3.15 -6.29 -15.53
N GLY A 132 -4.26 -5.57 -15.71
CA GLY A 132 -4.40 -4.50 -16.69
C GLY A 132 -3.39 -3.38 -16.48
N VAL A 133 -3.25 -2.89 -15.24
CA VAL A 133 -2.29 -1.83 -14.94
C VAL A 133 -0.85 -2.31 -15.09
N MET A 134 -0.55 -3.57 -14.72
CA MET A 134 0.77 -4.16 -14.94
C MET A 134 1.14 -4.22 -16.43
N LEU A 135 0.20 -4.60 -17.31
CA LEU A 135 0.41 -4.60 -18.76
C LEU A 135 0.61 -3.19 -19.32
N VAL A 136 -0.19 -2.21 -18.86
CA VAL A 136 -0.01 -0.80 -19.23
C VAL A 136 1.37 -0.32 -18.82
N TYR A 137 1.79 -0.60 -17.59
CA TYR A 137 3.13 -0.25 -17.11
C TYR A 137 4.24 -0.89 -17.96
N GLU A 138 4.10 -2.17 -18.33
CA GLU A 138 5.05 -2.86 -19.23
C GLU A 138 5.13 -2.19 -20.62
N ALA A 139 4.00 -1.73 -21.16
CA ALA A 139 3.98 -0.99 -22.41
C ALA A 139 4.70 0.36 -22.26
N LEU A 140 4.42 1.11 -21.18
CA LEU A 140 5.05 2.41 -20.93
C LEU A 140 6.57 2.30 -20.82
N ILE A 141 7.08 1.33 -20.06
CA ILE A 141 8.54 1.21 -19.85
C ILE A 141 9.30 0.71 -21.07
N ARG A 142 8.62 0.05 -22.01
CA ARG A 142 9.18 -0.35 -23.30
C ARG A 142 9.09 0.77 -24.35
N SER A 143 8.24 1.77 -24.11
CA SER A 143 8.07 2.93 -24.98
C SER A 143 9.19 3.97 -24.84
N PRO A 144 9.28 4.97 -25.75
CA PRO A 144 10.21 6.09 -25.64
C PRO A 144 10.04 6.94 -24.37
N LEU A 145 8.89 6.86 -23.69
CA LEU A 145 8.63 7.58 -22.44
C LEU A 145 9.65 7.23 -21.34
N SER A 146 10.19 6.01 -21.36
CA SER A 146 11.24 5.55 -20.44
C SER A 146 12.51 6.41 -20.45
N ARG A 147 12.74 7.20 -21.51
CA ARG A 147 13.90 8.11 -21.63
C ARG A 147 13.73 9.41 -20.84
N ASN A 148 12.50 9.75 -20.43
CA ASN A 148 12.21 10.95 -19.64
C ASN A 148 11.55 10.54 -18.32
N GLY A 149 12.36 10.46 -17.26
CA GLY A 149 11.90 10.04 -15.94
C GLY A 149 10.81 10.92 -15.33
N LEU A 150 10.81 12.24 -15.59
CA LEU A 150 9.78 13.15 -15.07
C LEU A 150 8.45 12.92 -15.78
N ALA A 151 8.47 12.84 -17.12
CA ALA A 151 7.27 12.55 -17.89
C ALA A 151 6.72 11.15 -17.55
N PHE A 152 7.59 10.14 -17.41
CA PHE A 152 7.20 8.80 -16.97
C PHE A 152 6.54 8.83 -15.60
N GLY A 153 7.17 9.49 -14.62
CA GLY A 153 6.65 9.62 -13.27
C GLY A 153 5.29 10.31 -13.22
N ALA A 154 5.10 11.39 -14.00
CA ALA A 154 3.83 12.11 -14.09
C ALA A 154 2.71 11.23 -14.70
N VAL A 155 3.00 10.50 -15.79
CA VAL A 155 2.05 9.58 -16.41
C VAL A 155 1.70 8.42 -15.48
N LEU A 156 2.70 7.82 -14.83
CA LEU A 156 2.47 6.74 -13.87
C LEU A 156 1.62 7.22 -12.69
N PHE A 157 1.92 8.40 -12.14
CA PHE A 157 1.15 8.99 -11.06
C PHE A 157 -0.30 9.27 -11.47
N ALA A 158 -0.53 9.83 -12.66
CA ALA A 158 -1.87 10.03 -13.19
C ALA A 158 -2.65 8.70 -13.33
N ILE A 159 -2.00 7.63 -13.81
CA ILE A 159 -2.61 6.29 -13.88
C ILE A 159 -2.99 5.79 -12.48
N LEU A 160 -2.09 5.91 -11.50
CA LEU A 160 -2.37 5.48 -10.12
C LEU A 160 -3.49 6.31 -9.46
N VAL A 161 -3.59 7.61 -9.76
CA VAL A 161 -4.71 8.46 -9.33
C VAL A 161 -6.01 7.99 -9.95
N THR A 162 -6.03 7.72 -11.25
CA THR A 162 -7.22 7.20 -11.95
C THR A 162 -7.65 5.84 -11.41
N VAL A 163 -6.70 4.94 -11.13
CA VAL A 163 -6.97 3.65 -10.48
C VAL A 163 -7.53 3.87 -9.09
N SER A 164 -6.94 4.77 -8.30
CA SER A 164 -7.46 5.08 -6.97
C SER A 164 -8.89 5.61 -7.04
N TRP A 165 -9.17 6.56 -7.93
CA TRP A 165 -10.51 7.09 -8.12
C TRP A 165 -11.50 6.00 -8.54
N SER A 166 -11.15 5.18 -9.54
CA SER A 166 -12.04 4.13 -10.05
C SER A 166 -12.33 3.05 -9.00
N MET A 167 -11.33 2.63 -8.24
CA MET A 167 -11.53 1.68 -7.13
C MET A 167 -12.46 2.26 -6.07
N PHE A 168 -12.40 3.58 -5.81
CA PHE A 168 -13.31 4.25 -4.88
C PHE A 168 -14.75 4.35 -5.37
N GLN A 169 -14.98 4.33 -6.69
CA GLN A 169 -16.34 4.30 -7.26
C GLN A 169 -16.97 2.91 -7.15
N VAL A 170 -16.15 1.86 -7.07
CA VAL A 170 -16.60 0.47 -7.20
C VAL A 170 -16.57 -0.29 -5.87
N PHE A 171 -15.56 -0.06 -5.04
CA PHE A 171 -15.33 -0.78 -3.80
C PHE A 171 -15.58 0.07 -2.55
N ALA A 172 -15.81 -0.61 -1.43
CA ALA A 172 -15.68 -0.03 -0.10
C ALA A 172 -14.30 0.65 0.03
N GLY A 173 -14.22 1.79 0.72
CA GLY A 173 -12.98 2.58 0.78
C GLY A 173 -11.77 1.76 1.25
N ARG A 174 -11.98 0.87 2.22
CA ARG A 174 -10.97 -0.08 2.71
C ARG A 174 -10.44 -0.99 1.59
N GLY A 175 -11.36 -1.62 0.85
CA GLY A 175 -11.03 -2.46 -0.30
C GLY A 175 -10.31 -1.68 -1.39
N ALA A 176 -10.75 -0.46 -1.68
CA ALA A 176 -10.14 0.41 -2.68
C ALA A 176 -8.67 0.73 -2.36
N PHE A 177 -8.37 1.12 -1.12
CA PHE A 177 -6.98 1.37 -0.68
C PHE A 177 -6.07 0.16 -0.91
N ILE A 178 -6.50 -1.02 -0.47
CA ILE A 178 -5.68 -2.23 -0.59
C ILE A 178 -5.51 -2.68 -2.03
N HIS A 179 -6.50 -2.46 -2.91
CA HIS A 179 -6.34 -2.75 -4.34
C HIS A 179 -5.33 -1.81 -5.00
N VAL A 180 -5.29 -0.53 -4.65
CA VAL A 180 -4.23 0.39 -5.11
C VAL A 180 -2.85 -0.08 -4.63
N GLY A 181 -2.74 -0.50 -3.37
CA GLY A 181 -1.50 -1.08 -2.83
C GLY A 181 -1.10 -2.36 -3.56
N ALA A 182 -2.05 -3.23 -3.87
CA ALA A 182 -1.82 -4.48 -4.61
C ALA A 182 -1.41 -4.24 -6.07
N VAL A 183 -1.96 -3.21 -6.73
CA VAL A 183 -1.52 -2.74 -8.05
C VAL A 183 -0.06 -2.28 -7.99
N ILE A 184 0.29 -1.42 -7.04
CA ILE A 184 1.67 -0.94 -6.85
C ILE A 184 2.61 -2.12 -6.59
N GLY A 185 2.25 -3.01 -5.66
CA GLY A 185 3.03 -4.21 -5.34
C GLY A 185 3.22 -5.14 -6.56
N THR A 186 2.18 -5.32 -7.36
CA THR A 186 2.23 -6.14 -8.58
C THR A 186 3.16 -5.53 -9.63
N ILE A 187 3.10 -4.22 -9.87
CA ILE A 187 4.07 -3.51 -10.73
C ILE A 187 5.49 -3.73 -10.19
N MET A 188 5.70 -3.58 -8.88
CA MET A 188 7.02 -3.68 -8.28
C MET A 188 7.62 -5.09 -8.40
N VAL A 189 6.80 -6.14 -8.28
CA VAL A 189 7.26 -7.52 -8.44
C VAL A 189 7.42 -7.88 -9.91
N ALA A 190 6.54 -7.40 -10.79
CA ALA A 190 6.68 -7.56 -12.24
C ALA A 190 7.98 -6.90 -12.75
N ASN A 191 8.38 -5.76 -12.18
CA ASN A 191 9.68 -5.14 -12.42
C ASN A 191 10.85 -6.09 -12.15
N VAL A 192 10.77 -6.89 -11.07
CA VAL A 192 11.78 -7.88 -10.72
C VAL A 192 11.71 -9.08 -11.67
N PHE A 193 10.52 -9.66 -11.84
CA PHE A 193 10.31 -10.91 -12.56
C PHE A 193 10.48 -10.78 -14.08
N LEU A 194 9.89 -9.75 -14.70
CA LEU A 194 9.88 -9.53 -16.15
C LEU A 194 11.05 -8.68 -16.65
N GLY A 195 11.68 -7.91 -15.76
CA GLY A 195 12.73 -6.95 -16.12
C GLY A 195 14.09 -7.27 -15.54
N ILE A 196 14.23 -7.13 -14.22
CA ILE A 196 15.54 -7.16 -13.53
C ILE A 196 16.20 -8.54 -13.63
N VAL A 197 15.48 -9.62 -13.28
CA VAL A 197 16.05 -10.98 -13.31
C VAL A 197 16.42 -11.42 -14.73
N PRO A 198 15.58 -11.24 -15.76
CA PRO A 198 15.98 -11.51 -17.15
C PRO A 198 17.20 -10.71 -17.61
N ALA A 199 17.28 -9.42 -17.28
CA ALA A 199 18.43 -8.59 -17.62
C ALA A 199 19.73 -9.09 -16.95
N GLN A 200 19.67 -9.43 -15.66
CA GLN A 200 20.80 -10.01 -14.94
C GLN A 200 21.23 -11.36 -15.53
N ARG A 201 20.29 -12.22 -15.93
CA ARG A 201 20.59 -13.50 -16.60
C ARG A 201 21.26 -13.30 -17.96
N ALA A 202 20.77 -12.34 -18.76
CA ALA A 202 21.36 -12.03 -20.04
C ALA A 202 22.81 -11.53 -19.90
N LEU A 203 23.06 -10.66 -18.90
CA LEU A 203 24.40 -10.17 -18.59
C LEU A 203 25.34 -11.30 -18.15
N VAL A 204 24.91 -12.14 -17.20
CA VAL A 204 25.70 -13.30 -16.75
C VAL A 204 26.01 -14.24 -17.92
N GLY A 205 25.01 -14.53 -18.76
CA GLY A 205 25.20 -15.40 -19.91
C GLY A 205 26.21 -14.86 -20.94
N ALA A 206 26.24 -13.54 -21.18
CA ALA A 206 27.24 -12.92 -22.05
C ALA A 206 28.66 -13.09 -21.48
N ILE A 207 28.83 -12.82 -20.18
CA ILE A 207 30.10 -12.96 -19.48
C ILE A 207 30.59 -14.41 -19.49
N GLU A 208 29.70 -15.38 -19.26
CA GLU A 208 30.04 -16.81 -19.27
C GLU A 208 30.49 -17.30 -20.66
N ARG A 209 30.01 -16.67 -21.74
CA ARG A 209 30.47 -16.94 -23.11
C ARG A 209 31.77 -16.21 -23.48
N GLY A 210 32.30 -15.37 -22.60
CA GLY A 210 33.45 -14.52 -22.91
C GLY A 210 33.13 -13.40 -23.90
N GLU A 211 31.84 -13.05 -24.05
CA GLU A 211 31.37 -12.00 -24.95
C GLU A 211 31.22 -10.69 -24.18
N GLU A 212 31.58 -9.56 -24.82
CA GLU A 212 31.15 -8.27 -24.29
C GLU A 212 29.62 -8.12 -24.48
N PRO A 213 28.90 -7.57 -23.47
CA PRO A 213 27.48 -7.31 -23.57
C PRO A 213 27.14 -6.44 -24.79
N ASP A 214 26.34 -7.01 -25.68
CA ASP A 214 25.86 -6.29 -26.86
C ASP A 214 24.91 -5.14 -26.50
N ALA A 215 24.51 -4.36 -27.52
CA ALA A 215 23.59 -3.24 -27.34
C ALA A 215 22.22 -3.65 -26.73
N HIS A 216 21.80 -4.89 -26.96
CA HIS A 216 20.54 -5.41 -26.42
C HIS A 216 20.67 -5.70 -24.91
N VAL A 217 21.75 -6.36 -24.47
CA VAL A 217 22.04 -6.61 -23.05
C VAL A 217 22.24 -5.28 -22.30
N ALA A 218 22.92 -4.31 -22.91
CA ALA A 218 23.08 -2.97 -22.35
C ALA A 218 21.72 -2.27 -22.13
N LEU A 219 20.82 -2.34 -23.13
CA LEU A 219 19.46 -1.80 -23.03
C LEU A 219 18.65 -2.48 -21.92
N LEU A 220 18.77 -3.80 -21.78
CA LEU A 220 18.10 -4.54 -20.69
C LEU A 220 18.61 -4.10 -19.32
N ALA A 221 19.93 -3.91 -19.16
CA ALA A 221 20.54 -3.46 -17.92
C ALA A 221 20.10 -2.03 -17.54
N GLU A 222 20.04 -1.12 -18.51
CA GLU A 222 19.53 0.25 -18.31
C GLU A 222 18.07 0.24 -17.83
N ARG A 223 17.22 -0.54 -18.51
CA ARG A 223 15.82 -0.71 -18.10
C ARG A 223 15.69 -1.35 -16.72
N ALA A 224 16.51 -2.33 -16.39
CA ALA A 224 16.53 -2.94 -15.05
C ALA A 224 16.85 -1.91 -13.96
N LYS A 225 17.82 -1.01 -14.22
CA LYS A 225 18.13 0.11 -13.30
C LYS A 225 16.94 1.07 -13.16
N LEU A 226 16.27 1.42 -14.26
CA LEU A 226 15.08 2.28 -14.23
C LEU A 226 13.95 1.65 -13.42
N ARG A 227 13.69 0.35 -13.61
CA ARG A 227 12.70 -0.42 -12.84
C ARG A 227 13.01 -0.44 -11.33
N SER A 228 14.27 -0.64 -10.97
CA SER A 228 14.72 -0.57 -9.58
C SER A 228 14.48 0.83 -8.99
N THR A 229 14.71 1.88 -9.79
CA THR A 229 14.43 3.27 -9.40
C THR A 229 12.93 3.49 -9.15
N HIS A 230 12.06 2.99 -10.03
CA HIS A 230 10.61 3.06 -9.83
C HIS A 230 10.17 2.33 -8.55
N ASN A 231 10.64 1.11 -8.31
CA ASN A 231 10.34 0.37 -7.07
C ASN A 231 10.75 1.16 -5.82
N ASN A 232 11.91 1.80 -5.86
CA ASN A 232 12.40 2.60 -4.76
C ASN A 232 11.52 3.83 -4.47
N TYR A 233 10.95 4.51 -5.49
CA TYR A 233 9.97 5.58 -5.27
C TYR A 233 8.63 5.07 -4.73
N LEU A 234 8.17 3.92 -5.21
CA LEU A 234 6.89 3.31 -4.84
C LEU A 234 6.91 2.65 -3.45
N THR A 235 8.09 2.50 -2.85
CA THR A 235 8.27 1.81 -1.56
C THR A 235 7.57 2.52 -0.39
N LEU A 236 7.74 3.83 -0.21
CA LEU A 236 7.08 4.53 0.90
C LEU A 236 5.55 4.60 0.74
N PRO A 237 5.00 4.89 -0.46
CA PRO A 237 3.57 4.78 -0.71
C PRO A 237 2.99 3.41 -0.35
N VAL A 238 3.62 2.30 -0.78
CA VAL A 238 3.07 0.96 -0.53
C VAL A 238 3.13 0.60 0.96
N ILE A 239 4.19 0.98 1.68
CA ILE A 239 4.29 0.78 3.14
C ILE A 239 3.15 1.50 3.86
N PHE A 240 2.85 2.75 3.47
CA PHE A 240 1.73 3.49 4.05
C PHE A 240 0.40 2.75 3.84
N ILE A 241 0.14 2.27 2.62
CA ILE A 241 -1.09 1.52 2.30
C ILE A 241 -1.20 0.23 3.14
N MET A 242 -0.09 -0.43 3.44
CA MET A 242 -0.11 -1.63 4.29
C MET A 242 -0.62 -1.34 5.70
N ILE A 243 -0.28 -0.17 6.27
CA ILE A 243 -0.71 0.23 7.62
C ILE A 243 -2.01 1.03 7.64
N SER A 244 -2.49 1.52 6.49
CA SER A 244 -3.64 2.43 6.41
C SER A 244 -4.94 1.82 6.94
N ASN A 245 -5.06 0.50 6.97
CA ASN A 245 -6.21 -0.21 7.55
C ASN A 245 -6.42 0.08 9.05
N HIS A 246 -5.41 0.58 9.75
CA HIS A 246 -5.51 1.00 11.15
C HIS A 246 -6.06 2.42 11.32
N TYR A 247 -6.28 3.14 10.24
CA TYR A 247 -6.66 4.55 10.26
C TYR A 247 -7.83 4.81 9.30
N PRO A 248 -9.08 4.48 9.72
CA PRO A 248 -10.26 4.61 8.86
C PRO A 248 -10.52 6.00 8.32
N MET A 249 -10.04 7.03 9.02
CA MET A 249 -10.12 8.43 8.59
C MET A 249 -9.54 8.69 7.19
N PHE A 250 -8.61 7.86 6.69
CA PHE A 250 -8.10 8.03 5.33
C PHE A 250 -9.05 7.48 4.27
N TYR A 251 -9.52 6.25 4.46
CA TYR A 251 -10.30 5.54 3.44
C TYR A 251 -11.81 5.75 3.55
N GLY A 252 -12.31 6.16 4.72
CA GLY A 252 -13.69 6.55 4.96
C GLY A 252 -14.00 8.01 4.59
N HIS A 253 -12.97 8.84 4.34
CA HIS A 253 -13.17 10.22 3.91
C HIS A 253 -13.88 10.27 2.55
N ALA A 254 -14.79 11.25 2.35
CA ALA A 254 -15.53 11.44 1.09
C ALA A 254 -14.61 11.55 -0.14
N HIS A 255 -13.42 12.10 0.06
CA HIS A 255 -12.35 12.20 -0.95
C HIS A 255 -11.18 11.24 -0.70
N GLY A 256 -11.45 10.05 -0.14
CA GLY A 256 -10.41 9.08 0.23
C GLY A 256 -9.44 8.72 -0.91
N TRP A 257 -9.92 8.69 -2.16
CA TRP A 257 -9.06 8.49 -3.34
C TRP A 257 -8.01 9.61 -3.52
N ALA A 258 -8.40 10.87 -3.27
CA ALA A 258 -7.51 12.02 -3.40
C ALA A 258 -6.55 12.09 -2.21
N VAL A 259 -7.02 11.73 -1.01
CA VAL A 259 -6.18 11.55 0.18
C VAL A 259 -5.08 10.52 -0.10
N LEU A 260 -5.44 9.36 -0.67
CA LEU A 260 -4.45 8.34 -1.04
C LEU A 260 -3.45 8.85 -2.08
N ALA A 261 -3.92 9.55 -3.11
CA ALA A 261 -3.04 10.16 -4.12
C ALA A 261 -2.08 11.19 -3.50
N ALA A 262 -2.57 12.03 -2.60
CA ALA A 262 -1.76 13.04 -1.90
C ALA A 262 -0.68 12.38 -1.03
N ILE A 263 -1.04 11.37 -0.23
CA ILE A 263 -0.08 10.65 0.62
C ILE A 263 0.95 9.91 -0.25
N GLY A 264 0.51 9.27 -1.32
CA GLY A 264 1.40 8.63 -2.29
C GLY A 264 2.41 9.62 -2.89
N PHE A 265 1.96 10.81 -3.29
CA PHE A 265 2.85 11.87 -3.78
C PHE A 265 3.83 12.35 -2.70
N ILE A 266 3.32 12.72 -1.51
CA ILE A 266 4.13 13.25 -0.40
C ILE A 266 5.23 12.27 -0.01
N THR A 267 4.89 10.99 0.12
CA THR A 267 5.83 9.93 0.52
C THR A 267 6.84 9.62 -0.58
N ALA A 268 6.43 9.58 -1.86
CA ALA A 268 7.36 9.45 -2.98
C ALA A 268 8.31 10.66 -3.11
N PHE A 269 7.79 11.88 -2.88
CA PHE A 269 8.59 13.11 -2.89
C PHE A 269 9.57 13.16 -1.72
N ALA A 270 9.15 12.76 -0.52
CA ALA A 270 10.05 12.59 0.62
C ALA A 270 11.14 11.56 0.31
N ARG A 271 10.83 10.47 -0.40
CA ARG A 271 11.83 9.49 -0.85
C ARG A 271 12.85 10.11 -1.80
N HIS A 272 12.45 11.06 -2.64
CA HIS A 272 13.33 11.78 -3.55
C HIS A 272 14.51 12.44 -2.83
N PHE A 273 14.27 13.03 -1.64
CA PHE A 273 15.34 13.61 -0.81
C PHE A 273 16.43 12.58 -0.52
N PHE A 274 16.07 11.38 -0.06
CA PHE A 274 17.04 10.34 0.26
C PHE A 274 17.80 9.89 -0.98
N ASN A 275 17.13 9.77 -2.12
CA ASN A 275 17.80 9.42 -3.38
C ASN A 275 18.88 10.44 -3.77
N LEU A 276 18.57 11.74 -3.67
CA LEU A 276 19.55 12.80 -3.90
C LEU A 276 20.67 12.79 -2.86
N ARG A 277 20.33 12.59 -1.59
CA ARG A 277 21.31 12.53 -0.50
C ARG A 277 22.31 11.40 -0.69
N HIS A 278 21.86 10.23 -1.16
CA HIS A 278 22.77 9.13 -1.49
C HIS A 278 23.73 9.47 -2.62
N GLN A 279 23.39 10.41 -3.51
CA GLN A 279 24.26 10.93 -4.57
C GLN A 279 25.09 12.15 -4.13
N GLY A 280 25.15 12.44 -2.82
CA GLY A 280 25.87 13.59 -2.27
C GLY A 280 25.12 14.93 -2.40
N ILE A 281 23.91 14.95 -2.97
CA ILE A 281 23.10 16.16 -3.15
C ILE A 281 22.17 16.32 -1.96
N THR A 282 22.45 17.28 -1.08
CA THR A 282 21.60 17.56 0.09
C THR A 282 20.66 18.73 -0.20
N ARG A 283 19.36 18.46 -0.34
CA ARG A 283 18.31 19.47 -0.57
C ARG A 283 17.20 19.37 0.49
N PRO A 284 17.42 19.90 1.71
CA PRO A 284 16.47 19.76 2.82
C PRO A 284 15.09 20.34 2.53
N SER A 285 14.99 21.29 1.60
CA SER A 285 13.73 21.88 1.14
C SER A 285 12.70 20.83 0.70
N ILE A 286 13.14 19.69 0.16
CA ILE A 286 12.22 18.59 -0.22
C ILE A 286 11.47 18.07 1.01
N LEU A 287 12.17 17.83 2.12
CA LEU A 287 11.53 17.36 3.36
C LEU A 287 10.66 18.44 4.00
N VAL A 288 11.09 19.70 3.95
CA VAL A 288 10.29 20.84 4.44
C VAL A 288 9.00 20.96 3.65
N ILE A 289 9.06 20.90 2.32
CA ILE A 289 7.88 20.93 1.44
C ILE A 289 6.99 19.71 1.71
N SER A 290 7.55 18.50 1.83
CA SER A 290 6.77 17.31 2.23
C SER A 290 6.06 17.51 3.57
N ALA A 291 6.72 18.10 4.58
CA ALA A 291 6.10 18.38 5.88
C ALA A 291 4.97 19.41 5.76
N VAL A 292 5.17 20.48 5.00
CA VAL A 292 4.14 21.51 4.74
C VAL A 292 2.94 20.90 3.99
N LEU A 293 3.18 20.06 2.99
CA LEU A 293 2.12 19.34 2.27
C LEU A 293 1.35 18.38 3.19
N THR A 294 2.04 17.70 4.11
CA THR A 294 1.38 16.86 5.14
C THR A 294 0.52 17.70 6.07
N LEU A 295 1.00 18.85 6.55
CA LEU A 295 0.20 19.76 7.38
C LEU A 295 -1.01 20.31 6.62
N GLY A 296 -0.83 20.66 5.34
CA GLY A 296 -1.92 21.06 4.46
C GLY A 296 -2.95 19.95 4.27
N LEU A 297 -2.51 18.70 4.13
CA LEU A 297 -3.42 17.53 4.06
C LEU A 297 -4.16 17.31 5.37
N ILE A 298 -3.48 17.39 6.52
CA ILE A 298 -4.12 17.30 7.85
C ILE A 298 -5.20 18.36 7.99
N TRP A 299 -4.90 19.60 7.60
CA TRP A 299 -5.87 20.70 7.64
C TRP A 299 -7.04 20.47 6.67
N ALA A 300 -6.76 20.00 5.45
CA ALA A 300 -7.80 19.72 4.44
C ALA A 300 -8.70 18.52 4.81
N MET A 301 -8.21 17.60 5.63
CA MET A 301 -8.98 16.47 6.16
C MET A 301 -9.64 16.76 7.51
N ALA A 302 -9.51 17.98 8.04
CA ALA A 302 -10.10 18.33 9.32
C ALA A 302 -11.63 18.15 9.24
N PRO A 303 -12.26 17.49 10.23
CA PRO A 303 -13.71 17.33 10.25
C PRO A 303 -14.40 18.70 10.20
N SER A 304 -15.43 18.82 9.37
CA SER A 304 -16.30 19.99 9.39
C SER A 304 -16.90 20.13 10.78
N ARG A 305 -16.84 21.35 11.35
CA ARG A 305 -17.57 21.63 12.59
C ARG A 305 -19.06 21.44 12.31
N PRO A 306 -19.82 20.73 13.16
CA PRO A 306 -21.26 20.71 13.05
C PRO A 306 -21.78 22.15 13.06
N ASP A 307 -22.72 22.49 12.17
CA ASP A 307 -23.37 23.79 12.20
C ASP A 307 -24.11 23.94 13.54
N ALA A 308 -23.71 24.92 14.35
CA ALA A 308 -24.33 25.21 15.65
C ALA A 308 -25.82 25.56 15.55
N SER A 309 -26.31 25.87 14.35
CA SER A 309 -27.75 26.07 14.07
C SER A 309 -28.54 24.76 13.96
N GLN A 310 -27.90 23.62 13.67
CA GLN A 310 -28.59 22.31 13.66
C GLN A 310 -28.74 21.72 15.07
N THR A 311 -27.93 22.15 16.04
CA THR A 311 -28.06 21.75 17.44
C THR A 311 -29.17 22.47 18.20
N ALA A 312 -29.66 23.60 17.69
CA ALA A 312 -30.67 24.43 18.37
C ALA A 312 -32.13 24.01 18.09
N ASP A 313 -32.38 23.32 16.98
CA ASP A 313 -33.70 22.81 16.55
C ASP A 313 -33.76 21.28 16.50
N ALA A 314 -32.79 20.58 17.09
CA ALA A 314 -32.81 19.12 17.16
C ALA A 314 -33.96 18.67 18.07
N GLU A 315 -35.09 18.32 17.46
CA GLU A 315 -36.15 17.53 18.08
C GLU A 315 -35.50 16.39 18.88
N GLN A 316 -35.86 16.23 20.16
CA GLN A 316 -35.27 15.20 21.02
C GLN A 316 -35.40 13.84 20.33
N VAL A 317 -34.26 13.32 19.86
CA VAL A 317 -34.22 12.04 19.16
C VAL A 317 -34.61 10.97 20.17
N SER A 318 -35.67 10.22 19.88
CA SER A 318 -36.19 9.26 20.83
C SER A 318 -35.23 8.08 21.01
N ASP A 319 -35.08 7.66 22.27
CA ASP A 319 -34.33 6.44 22.63
C ASP A 319 -34.86 5.21 21.88
N SER A 320 -36.17 5.16 21.59
CA SER A 320 -36.77 4.08 20.81
C SER A 320 -36.30 4.07 19.35
N ALA A 321 -36.20 5.23 18.70
CA ALA A 321 -35.72 5.33 17.32
C ALA A 321 -34.26 4.87 17.22
N ILE A 322 -33.41 5.27 18.18
CA ILE A 322 -32.01 4.85 18.21
C ILE A 322 -31.87 3.36 18.51
N SER A 323 -32.67 2.82 19.42
CA SER A 323 -32.67 1.38 19.68
C SER A 323 -32.98 0.58 18.41
N THR A 324 -33.99 0.98 17.63
CA THR A 324 -34.33 0.32 16.36
C THR A 324 -33.22 0.45 15.31
N LEU A 325 -32.61 1.63 15.20
CA LEU A 325 -31.47 1.86 14.30
C LEU A 325 -30.30 0.93 14.65
N VAL A 326 -29.93 0.85 15.93
CA VAL A 326 -28.80 0.04 16.40
C VAL A 326 -29.10 -1.45 16.25
N GLU A 327 -30.33 -1.89 16.53
CA GLU A 327 -30.77 -3.26 16.28
C GLU A 327 -30.63 -3.64 14.80
N THR A 328 -31.06 -2.74 13.91
CA THR A 328 -31.06 -2.98 12.46
C THR A 328 -29.66 -2.98 11.87
N HIS A 329 -28.82 -2.00 12.23
CA HIS A 329 -27.56 -1.75 11.54
C HIS A 329 -26.30 -2.24 12.27
N CYS A 330 -26.37 -2.41 13.60
CA CYS A 330 -25.18 -2.64 14.42
C CYS A 330 -25.18 -4.02 15.10
N GLN A 331 -26.30 -4.43 15.71
CA GLN A 331 -26.35 -5.63 16.58
C GLN A 331 -26.04 -6.94 15.87
N GLY A 332 -26.24 -7.01 14.54
CA GLY A 332 -25.84 -8.19 13.77
C GLY A 332 -24.35 -8.55 13.94
N CYS A 333 -23.48 -7.55 14.16
CA CYS A 333 -22.06 -7.73 14.43
C CYS A 333 -21.66 -7.38 15.86
N HIS A 334 -22.33 -6.40 16.47
CA HIS A 334 -21.99 -5.82 17.77
C HIS A 334 -22.95 -6.27 18.89
N ALA A 335 -23.48 -7.50 18.85
CA ALA A 335 -24.18 -8.09 20.00
C ALA A 335 -23.24 -8.99 20.81
N ASP A 336 -23.60 -9.30 22.06
CA ASP A 336 -22.89 -10.29 22.88
C ASP A 336 -22.80 -11.66 22.18
N LYS A 337 -23.79 -11.96 21.34
CA LYS A 337 -23.81 -13.11 20.43
C LYS A 337 -24.13 -12.60 19.02
N PRO A 338 -23.11 -12.24 18.22
CA PRO A 338 -23.33 -11.75 16.86
C PRO A 338 -24.07 -12.79 16.01
N THR A 339 -24.98 -12.32 15.15
CA THR A 339 -25.71 -13.17 14.20
C THR A 339 -25.02 -13.24 12.84
N HIS A 340 -24.14 -12.28 12.54
CA HIS A 340 -23.40 -12.23 11.29
C HIS A 340 -22.32 -13.33 11.24
N PRO A 341 -22.29 -14.23 10.23
CA PRO A 341 -21.41 -15.41 10.21
C PRO A 341 -19.90 -15.10 10.31
N ALA A 342 -19.49 -13.92 9.86
CA ALA A 342 -18.08 -13.49 9.92
C ALA A 342 -17.62 -13.07 11.34
N PHE A 343 -18.52 -12.94 12.30
CA PHE A 343 -18.21 -12.47 13.66
C PHE A 343 -18.70 -13.49 14.69
N GLN A 344 -17.79 -13.97 15.52
CA GLN A 344 -18.10 -14.89 16.63
C GLN A 344 -18.17 -14.16 17.98
N ALA A 345 -17.67 -12.92 18.01
CA ALA A 345 -17.70 -12.00 19.13
C ALA A 345 -17.77 -10.56 18.57
N PRO A 346 -18.25 -9.59 19.36
CA PRO A 346 -18.32 -8.20 18.93
C PRO A 346 -16.93 -7.67 18.52
N PRO A 347 -16.79 -7.04 17.34
CA PRO A 347 -15.54 -6.43 16.93
C PRO A 347 -15.00 -5.45 17.98
N ALA A 348 -13.69 -5.50 18.23
CA ALA A 348 -13.01 -4.70 19.26
C ALA A 348 -13.56 -4.88 20.69
N GLY A 349 -14.38 -5.91 20.95
CA GLY A 349 -15.04 -6.11 22.24
C GLY A 349 -16.20 -5.14 22.51
N ILE A 350 -16.65 -4.39 21.50
CA ILE A 350 -17.69 -3.37 21.63
C ILE A 350 -19.06 -4.00 21.39
N SER A 351 -19.81 -4.25 22.46
CA SER A 351 -21.22 -4.67 22.40
C SER A 351 -22.13 -3.45 22.40
N LEU A 352 -23.18 -3.46 21.58
CA LEU A 352 -24.14 -2.37 21.35
C LEU A 352 -25.58 -2.91 21.48
N GLY A 353 -25.79 -3.84 22.42
CA GLY A 353 -27.09 -4.46 22.68
C GLY A 353 -28.07 -3.56 23.43
N THR A 354 -27.55 -2.56 24.17
CA THR A 354 -28.36 -1.61 24.94
C THR A 354 -27.92 -0.17 24.67
N LEU A 355 -28.81 0.80 24.95
CA LEU A 355 -28.48 2.23 24.86
C LEU A 355 -27.39 2.64 25.88
N GLU A 356 -27.29 1.95 27.00
CA GLU A 356 -26.23 2.18 27.99
C GLU A 356 -24.86 1.81 27.42
N GLN A 357 -24.73 0.62 26.82
CA GLN A 357 -23.52 0.20 26.13
C GLN A 357 -23.17 1.13 24.96
N LEU A 358 -24.19 1.64 24.25
CA LEU A 358 -23.99 2.64 23.20
C LEU A 358 -23.39 3.94 23.73
N ARG A 359 -23.85 4.42 24.90
CA ARG A 359 -23.33 5.64 25.56
C ARG A 359 -21.89 5.45 26.03
N GLU A 360 -21.52 4.28 26.53
CA GLU A 360 -20.12 3.96 26.90
C GLU A 360 -19.15 4.02 25.72
N HIS A 361 -19.66 3.91 24.50
CA HIS A 361 -18.88 3.89 23.26
C HIS A 361 -19.18 5.06 22.32
N THR A 362 -19.66 6.18 22.88
CA THR A 362 -20.13 7.35 22.11
C THR A 362 -19.11 7.82 21.08
N ASP A 363 -17.87 8.08 21.50
CA ASP A 363 -16.81 8.56 20.61
C ASP A 363 -16.47 7.54 19.51
N GLN A 364 -16.32 6.27 19.86
CA GLN A 364 -15.99 5.23 18.88
C GLN A 364 -17.08 5.07 17.83
N VAL A 365 -18.35 5.07 18.26
CA VAL A 365 -19.51 4.94 17.36
C VAL A 365 -19.67 6.18 16.51
N TYR A 366 -19.51 7.38 17.09
CA TYR A 366 -19.55 8.63 16.34
C TYR A 366 -18.47 8.65 15.25
N GLN A 367 -17.23 8.32 15.60
CA GLN A 367 -16.13 8.31 14.63
C GLN A 367 -16.37 7.27 13.53
N ALA A 368 -16.80 6.06 13.86
CA ALA A 368 -16.93 4.96 12.90
C ALA A 368 -18.16 5.06 11.99
N THR A 369 -19.31 5.46 12.55
CA THR A 369 -20.59 5.46 11.85
C THR A 369 -20.93 6.85 11.34
N VAL A 370 -20.61 7.92 12.05
CA VAL A 370 -21.03 9.27 11.64
C VAL A 370 -19.92 9.99 10.89
N ALA A 371 -18.72 10.08 11.47
CA ALA A 371 -17.66 10.93 10.91
C ALA A 371 -16.98 10.33 9.67
N THR A 372 -16.75 9.02 9.67
CA THR A 372 -15.98 8.33 8.62
C THR A 372 -16.81 7.38 7.77
N GLU A 373 -18.05 7.12 8.19
CA GLU A 373 -19.01 6.26 7.50
C GLU A 373 -18.50 4.83 7.16
N TYR A 374 -17.37 4.39 7.73
CA TYR A 374 -16.81 3.07 7.39
C TYR A 374 -17.58 1.92 8.02
N MET A 375 -18.37 2.20 9.07
CA MET A 375 -19.34 1.29 9.66
C MET A 375 -20.76 1.68 9.29
N PRO A 376 -21.70 0.72 9.16
CA PRO A 376 -21.47 -0.72 9.15
C PRO A 376 -20.69 -1.15 7.89
N LEU A 377 -19.88 -2.20 8.01
CA LEU A 377 -18.98 -2.65 6.95
C LEU A 377 -19.74 -2.93 5.64
N GLY A 378 -19.36 -2.23 4.57
CA GLY A 378 -19.96 -2.39 3.24
C GLY A 378 -21.42 -1.95 3.16
N ASN A 379 -21.91 -1.24 4.17
CA ASN A 379 -23.29 -0.77 4.30
C ASN A 379 -24.36 -1.81 3.94
N THR A 380 -24.17 -3.07 4.38
CA THR A 380 -25.02 -4.20 3.97
C THR A 380 -26.49 -4.08 4.39
N THR A 381 -26.76 -3.31 5.45
CA THR A 381 -28.09 -3.03 5.99
C THR A 381 -28.69 -1.72 5.45
N GLY A 382 -27.94 -0.95 4.66
CA GLY A 382 -28.43 0.24 3.98
C GLY A 382 -28.67 1.45 4.88
N ILE A 383 -27.85 1.66 5.92
CA ILE A 383 -27.95 2.86 6.76
C ILE A 383 -27.77 4.11 5.89
N THR A 384 -28.72 5.04 6.02
CA THR A 384 -28.82 6.29 5.27
C THR A 384 -28.02 7.41 5.93
N ARG A 385 -27.83 8.53 5.21
CA ARG A 385 -27.14 9.69 5.79
C ARG A 385 -27.97 10.32 6.90
N GLU A 386 -29.28 10.36 6.72
CA GLU A 386 -30.26 10.85 7.67
C GLU A 386 -30.23 10.05 8.97
N GLU A 387 -30.15 8.71 8.89
CA GLU A 387 -30.01 7.84 10.06
C GLU A 387 -28.66 8.06 10.79
N ARG A 388 -27.57 8.27 10.06
CA ARG A 388 -26.26 8.60 10.65
C ARG A 388 -26.30 9.96 11.36
N ASP A 389 -26.92 10.96 10.75
CA ASP A 389 -27.05 12.29 11.33
C ASP A 389 -27.95 12.26 12.58
N MET A 390 -29.04 11.46 12.56
CA MET A 390 -29.89 11.19 13.73
C MET A 390 -29.11 10.52 14.88
N LEU A 391 -28.34 9.47 14.58
CA LEU A 391 -27.47 8.83 15.57
C LEU A 391 -26.44 9.83 16.13
N GLY A 392 -25.81 10.62 15.28
CA GLY A 392 -24.86 11.65 15.68
C GLY A 392 -25.47 12.72 16.58
N ALA A 393 -26.71 13.13 16.30
CA ALA A 393 -27.45 14.06 17.16
C ALA A 393 -27.73 13.47 18.54
N TRP A 394 -28.19 12.22 18.61
CA TRP A 394 -28.43 11.53 19.88
C TRP A 394 -27.15 11.31 20.70
N LEU A 395 -26.06 10.89 20.06
CA LEU A 395 -24.77 10.68 20.71
C LEU A 395 -24.24 11.95 21.39
N ARG A 396 -24.48 13.12 20.79
CA ARG A 396 -24.11 14.42 21.37
C ARG A 396 -25.07 14.93 22.45
N GLN A 397 -26.26 14.35 22.59
CA GLN A 397 -27.18 14.66 23.71
C GLN A 397 -26.77 13.95 25.00
N ALA A 398 -25.90 12.94 24.91
CA ALA A 398 -25.41 12.16 26.03
C ALA A 398 -24.12 12.74 26.67
N GLU A 399 -23.55 13.81 26.08
CA GLU A 399 -22.54 14.68 26.70
C GLU A 399 -23.21 15.72 27.61
#